data_AF-A0A5J6DQS0-F1
#
_entry.id   AF-A0A5J6DQS0-F1
#
_cell.length_a   1.000
_cell.length_b   1.000
_cell.length_c   1.000
_cell.angle_alpha   90.00
_cell.angle_beta   90.00
_cell.angle_gamma   90.00
#
_symmetry.space_group_name_H-M   'P 1'
#
loop_
_entity.id
_entity.type
_entity.pdbx_description
1 polymer ?
#
loop_
_entity_poly.entity_id
_entity_poly.type
_entity_poly.pdbx_seq_one_letter_code
_entity_poly.pdbx_strand_id
1 'polypeptide(L)'
;MLSPEMKGLFKRGILQSGTLNAPWSWMTGERAQDIGKVLVDDCNCNSSLLAADPSLVMDCMRGVDAKTISVQQWNSYTGILGFPSAPTVDGVFLPKDPDTMMKEG
;
A
#
# COMPACT_ATOMS: atom_id res chain seq x y z
N MET A 1 -12.25 -7.71 -14.01
CA MET A 1 -11.53 -7.34 -12.78
C MET A 1 -10.10 -7.80 -12.95
N LEU A 2 -9.12 -6.95 -12.57
CA LEU A 2 -7.75 -6.99 -13.10
C LEU A 2 -6.82 -7.98 -12.40
N SER A 3 -7.04 -8.28 -11.11
CA SER A 3 -6.17 -9.20 -10.36
C SER A 3 -6.27 -10.64 -10.89
N PRO A 4 -5.15 -11.34 -11.15
CA PRO A 4 -5.14 -12.76 -11.51
C PRO A 4 -5.81 -13.65 -10.44
N GLU A 5 -5.59 -13.33 -9.15
CA GLU A 5 -6.14 -14.07 -8.01
C GLU A 5 -7.67 -14.08 -7.99
N MET A 6 -8.30 -13.10 -8.65
CA MET A 6 -9.75 -12.98 -8.73
C MET A 6 -10.31 -13.29 -10.12
N LYS A 7 -9.45 -13.72 -11.06
CA LYS A 7 -9.84 -13.97 -12.45
C LYS A 7 -10.87 -15.10 -12.52
N GLY A 8 -12.04 -14.80 -13.08
CA GLY A 8 -13.11 -15.79 -13.29
C GLY A 8 -14.17 -15.86 -12.20
N LEU A 9 -13.89 -15.34 -11.00
CA LEU A 9 -14.88 -15.29 -9.89
C LEU A 9 -16.04 -14.34 -10.21
N PHE A 10 -15.73 -13.26 -10.93
CA PHE A 10 -16.69 -12.25 -11.35
C PHE A 10 -16.27 -11.59 -12.67
N LYS A 11 -17.25 -11.14 -13.44
CA LYS A 11 -17.03 -10.60 -14.79
C LYS A 11 -17.78 -9.29 -15.07
N ARG A 12 -18.64 -8.86 -14.15
CA ARG A 12 -19.44 -7.64 -14.27
C ARG A 12 -19.29 -6.83 -12.98
N GLY A 13 -19.06 -5.54 -13.13
CA GLY A 13 -18.95 -4.60 -12.03
C GLY A 13 -19.24 -3.19 -12.53
N ILE A 14 -19.79 -2.35 -11.66
CA ILE A 14 -20.01 -0.93 -11.93
C ILE A 14 -18.93 -0.17 -11.16
N LEU A 15 -18.17 0.67 -11.86
CA LEU A 15 -17.17 1.55 -11.27
C LEU A 15 -17.70 2.98 -11.29
N GLN A 16 -17.84 3.61 -10.12
CA GLN A 16 -18.34 4.97 -9.99
C GLN A 16 -17.22 5.87 -9.47
N SER A 17 -16.71 6.76 -10.33
CA SER A 17 -15.68 7.75 -9.99
C SER A 17 -14.38 7.17 -9.39
N GLY A 18 -14.05 5.92 -9.71
CA GLY A 18 -12.82 5.27 -9.26
C GLY A 18 -12.34 4.20 -10.23
N THR A 19 -11.14 4.36 -10.74
CA THR A 19 -10.44 3.40 -11.60
C THR A 19 -9.01 3.23 -11.09
N LEU A 20 -8.39 2.09 -11.40
CA LEU A 20 -7.07 1.77 -10.86
C LEU A 20 -5.95 2.61 -11.47
N ASN A 21 -6.12 3.12 -12.70
CA ASN A 21 -5.15 4.02 -13.34
C ASN A 21 -5.22 5.48 -12.85
N ALA A 22 -6.13 5.81 -11.92
CA ALA A 22 -6.13 7.12 -11.30
C ALA A 22 -4.89 7.28 -10.39
N PRO A 23 -4.21 8.44 -10.34
CA PRO A 23 -2.98 8.63 -9.57
C PRO A 23 -3.06 8.33 -8.07
N TRP A 24 -4.25 8.42 -7.49
CA TRP A 24 -4.51 8.15 -6.06
C TRP A 24 -4.91 6.70 -5.77
N SER A 25 -5.08 5.88 -6.81
CA SER A 25 -5.71 4.56 -6.75
C SER A 25 -4.71 3.42 -6.91
N TRP A 26 -3.41 3.72 -6.99
CA TRP A 26 -2.34 2.72 -6.96
C TRP A 26 -1.02 3.34 -6.51
N MET A 27 -0.06 2.49 -6.14
CA MET A 27 1.33 2.89 -5.86
C MET A 27 2.32 1.77 -6.19
N THR A 28 3.59 2.13 -6.39
CA THR A 28 4.65 1.14 -6.56
C THR A 28 5.03 0.48 -5.23
N GLY A 29 5.62 -0.73 -5.29
CA GLY A 29 6.12 -1.42 -4.11
C GLY A 29 7.20 -0.62 -3.37
N GLU A 30 8.08 0.07 -4.10
CA GLU A 30 9.15 0.88 -3.52
C GLU A 30 8.56 2.06 -2.73
N ARG A 31 7.59 2.78 -3.32
CA ARG A 31 6.92 3.89 -2.63
C ARG A 31 6.19 3.42 -1.37
N ALA A 32 5.52 2.27 -1.43
CA ALA A 32 4.85 1.69 -0.28
C ALA A 32 5.85 1.31 0.83
N GLN A 33 7.01 0.75 0.47
CA GLN A 33 8.08 0.44 1.44
C GLN A 33 8.65 1.69 2.09
N ASP A 34 8.89 2.77 1.32
CA ASP A 34 9.40 4.03 1.87
C ASP A 34 8.41 4.66 2.85
N ILE A 35 7.11 4.71 2.50
CA ILE A 35 6.05 5.17 3.40
C ILE A 35 5.98 4.27 4.65
N GLY A 36 6.06 2.96 4.48
CA GLY A 36 6.02 2.01 5.58
C GLY A 36 7.16 2.20 6.58
N LYS A 37 8.39 2.46 6.11
CA LYS A 37 9.54 2.76 6.97
C LYS A 37 9.33 4.05 7.77
N VAL A 38 8.81 5.09 7.13
CA VAL A 38 8.49 6.35 7.82
C VAL A 38 7.45 6.10 8.92
N LEU A 39 6.39 5.34 8.64
CA LEU A 39 5.38 5.01 9.65
C LEU A 39 5.96 4.22 10.84
N VAL A 40 6.89 3.29 10.58
CA VAL A 40 7.60 2.55 11.63
C VAL A 40 8.37 3.51 12.54
N ASP A 41 9.08 4.48 11.96
CA ASP A 41 9.82 5.49 12.73
C ASP A 41 8.90 6.46 13.46
N ASP A 42 7.81 6.92 12.85
CA ASP A 42 6.81 7.78 13.48
C ASP A 42 6.08 7.09 14.64
N CYS A 43 6.07 5.75 14.66
CA CYS A 43 5.56 4.94 15.76
C CYS A 43 6.64 4.51 16.77
N ASN A 44 7.86 5.04 16.65
CA ASN A 44 9.02 4.74 17.51
C ASN A 44 9.47 3.27 17.49
N CYS A 45 9.28 2.55 16.37
CA CYS A 45 9.64 1.14 16.23
C CYS A 45 10.95 0.88 15.46
N ASN A 46 11.68 1.93 15.09
CA ASN A 46 13.01 1.90 14.46
C ASN A 46 13.10 1.06 13.18
N SER A 47 12.85 1.70 12.04
CA SER A 47 12.86 1.10 10.71
C SER A 47 14.24 0.58 10.27
N SER A 48 15.33 1.09 10.86
CA SER A 48 16.70 0.64 10.53
C SER A 48 16.94 -0.83 10.89
N LEU A 49 16.16 -1.39 11.82
CA LEU A 49 16.25 -2.79 12.22
C LEU A 49 15.48 -3.74 11.31
N LEU A 50 14.67 -3.25 10.36
CA LEU A 50 13.88 -4.11 9.45
C LEU A 50 14.74 -5.11 8.66
N ALA A 51 15.97 -4.74 8.32
CA ALA A 51 16.88 -5.62 7.58
C ALA A 51 17.57 -6.66 8.48
N ALA A 52 17.78 -6.35 9.76
CA ALA A 52 18.53 -7.19 10.70
C ALA A 52 17.62 -8.09 11.54
N ASP A 53 16.51 -7.54 12.04
CA ASP A 53 15.52 -8.22 12.87
C ASP A 53 14.10 -7.68 12.58
N PRO A 54 13.48 -8.11 11.47
CA PRO A 54 12.13 -7.67 11.12
C PRO A 54 11.09 -8.12 12.15
N SER A 55 11.30 -9.25 12.85
CA SER A 55 10.39 -9.72 13.90
C SER A 55 10.28 -8.71 15.04
N LEU A 56 11.41 -8.21 15.53
CA LEU A 56 11.45 -7.22 16.60
C LEU A 56 10.68 -5.94 16.23
N VAL A 57 10.90 -5.43 15.02
CA VAL A 57 10.20 -4.23 14.53
C VAL A 57 8.70 -4.47 14.43
N MET A 58 8.30 -5.63 13.89
CA MET A 58 6.87 -5.95 13.74
C MET A 58 6.18 -6.21 15.08
N ASP A 59 6.87 -6.78 16.06
CA ASP A 59 6.33 -6.96 17.41
C ASP A 59 6.16 -5.63 18.13
N CYS A 60 7.09 -4.69 17.96
CA CYS A 60 6.89 -3.30 18.38
C CYS A 60 5.64 -2.70 17.73
N MET A 61 5.52 -2.75 16.40
CA MET A 61 4.39 -2.16 15.66
C MET A 61 3.04 -2.75 16.07
N ARG A 62 2.98 -4.05 16.38
CA ARG A 62 1.76 -4.71 16.90
C ARG A 62 1.40 -4.27 18.32
N GLY A 63 2.38 -3.82 19.10
CA GLY A 63 2.18 -3.27 20.45
C GLY A 63 1.80 -1.79 20.46
N VAL A 64 1.92 -1.08 19.33
CA VAL A 64 1.53 0.33 19.21
C VAL A 64 0.01 0.46 19.28
N ASP A 65 -0.49 1.43 20.06
CA ASP A 65 -1.91 1.74 20.09
C ASP A 65 -2.44 2.10 18.69
N ALA A 66 -3.59 1.52 18.32
CA ALA A 66 -4.14 1.69 16.98
C ALA A 66 -4.45 3.15 16.65
N LYS A 67 -4.76 4.00 17.64
CA LYS A 67 -4.97 5.44 17.43
C LYS A 67 -3.68 6.12 17.01
N THR A 68 -2.54 5.71 17.57
CA THR A 68 -1.22 6.22 17.17
C THR A 68 -0.96 5.93 15.71
N ILE A 69 -1.07 4.67 15.27
CA ILE A 69 -0.90 4.30 13.83
C ILE A 69 -1.90 5.09 12.96
N SER A 70 -3.16 5.16 13.39
CA SER A 70 -4.23 5.86 12.67
C SER A 70 -3.91 7.33 12.42
N VAL A 71 -3.21 8.00 13.33
CA VAL A 71 -2.82 9.40 13.22
C VAL A 71 -1.50 9.53 12.47
N GLN A 72 -0.46 8.78 12.86
CA GLN A 72 0.89 8.94 12.34
C GLN A 72 1.02 8.58 10.85
N GLN A 73 0.21 7.65 10.33
CA GLN A 73 0.23 7.34 8.89
C GLN A 73 0.02 8.56 7.99
N TRP A 74 -0.68 9.60 8.48
CA TRP A 74 -0.94 10.82 7.72
C TRP A 74 0.27 11.74 7.58
N ASN A 75 1.35 11.53 8.32
CA ASN A 75 2.59 12.30 8.15
C ASN A 75 3.21 12.09 6.75
N SER A 76 2.93 10.94 6.13
CA SER A 76 3.37 10.61 4.77
C SER A 76 2.43 11.12 3.66
N TYR A 77 1.42 11.93 3.99
CA TYR A 77 0.53 12.55 3.01
C TYR A 77 1.23 13.70 2.28
N THR A 78 1.43 13.59 0.96
CA THR A 78 2.33 14.50 0.21
C THR A 78 1.61 15.53 -0.69
N GLY A 79 0.29 15.68 -0.61
CA GLY A 79 -0.47 16.64 -1.43
C GLY A 79 -1.92 16.20 -1.67
N ILE A 80 -2.70 16.99 -2.41
CA ILE A 80 -4.12 16.66 -2.69
C ILE A 80 -4.25 15.26 -3.32
N LEU A 81 -5.02 14.38 -2.66
CA LEU A 81 -5.19 12.97 -3.04
C LEU A 81 -3.90 12.11 -3.02
N GLY A 82 -2.83 12.59 -2.37
CA GLY A 82 -1.58 11.86 -2.17
C GLY A 82 -1.61 10.98 -0.92
N PHE A 83 -2.54 10.03 -0.86
CA PHE A 83 -2.74 9.16 0.31
C PHE A 83 -1.54 8.23 0.56
N PRO A 84 -1.22 7.93 1.83
CA PRO A 84 -0.11 7.03 2.19
C PRO A 84 -0.42 5.55 1.92
N SER A 85 -1.65 5.23 1.48
CA SER A 85 -2.07 3.86 1.20
C SER A 85 -2.92 3.81 -0.05
N ALA A 86 -2.60 2.88 -0.93
CA ALA A 86 -3.33 2.56 -2.15
C ALA A 86 -3.01 1.10 -2.55
N PRO A 87 -3.79 0.48 -3.45
CA PRO A 87 -3.39 -0.76 -4.09
C PRO A 87 -1.92 -0.72 -4.53
N THR A 88 -1.11 -1.62 -4.01
CA THR A 88 0.35 -1.60 -4.20
C THR A 88 0.74 -2.66 -5.22
N VAL A 89 1.63 -2.33 -6.16
CA VAL A 89 2.21 -3.31 -7.08
C VAL A 89 3.05 -4.30 -6.26
N ASP A 90 2.52 -5.49 -6.03
CA ASP A 90 3.05 -6.50 -5.10
C ASP A 90 3.53 -7.77 -5.80
N GLY A 91 3.33 -7.89 -7.11
CA GLY A 91 3.66 -9.10 -7.87
C GLY A 91 2.66 -10.24 -7.70
N VAL A 92 1.60 -10.06 -6.89
CA VAL A 92 0.63 -11.10 -6.53
C VAL A 92 -0.79 -10.63 -6.86
N PHE A 93 -1.37 -9.77 -6.02
CA PHE A 93 -2.73 -9.28 -6.24
C PHE A 93 -2.76 -8.19 -7.31
N LEU A 94 -1.77 -7.29 -7.31
CA LEU A 94 -1.49 -6.31 -8.34
C LEU A 94 -0.10 -6.58 -8.93
N PRO A 95 0.01 -7.47 -9.93
CA PRO A 95 1.33 -7.92 -10.42
C PRO A 95 2.17 -6.85 -11.11
N LYS A 96 1.53 -5.87 -11.75
CA LYS A 96 2.16 -4.82 -12.56
C LYS A 96 1.41 -3.50 -12.40
N ASP A 97 1.93 -2.42 -12.97
CA ASP A 97 1.22 -1.16 -13.01
C ASP A 97 -0.14 -1.30 -13.75
N PRO A 98 -1.16 -0.52 -13.35
CA PRO A 98 -2.51 -0.66 -13.89
C PRO A 98 -2.61 -0.48 -15.40
N ASP A 99 -1.82 0.41 -16.00
CA ASP A 99 -1.87 0.67 -17.44
C ASP A 99 -1.33 -0.51 -18.25
N THR A 100 -0.26 -1.14 -17.79
CA THR A 100 0.27 -2.39 -18.37
C THR A 100 -0.76 -3.51 -18.24
N MET A 101 -1.35 -3.70 -17.06
CA MET A 101 -2.34 -4.75 -16.84
C MET A 101 -3.59 -4.58 -17.71
N MET A 102 -4.04 -3.34 -17.95
CA MET A 102 -5.17 -3.06 -18.84
C MET A 102 -4.86 -3.36 -20.31
N LYS A 103 -3.62 -3.13 -20.75
CA LYS A 103 -3.19 -3.45 -22.13
C LYS A 103 -3.06 -4.96 -22.35
N GLU A 104 -2.64 -5.69 -21.33
CA GLU A 104 -2.50 -7.16 -21.34
C GLU A 104 -3.85 -7.89 -21.15
N GLY A 105 -4.93 -7.15 -20.87
CA GLY A 105 -6.26 -7.64 -20.51
C GLY A 105 -6.83 -8.72 -21.42
#